data_AF-A0A8C5CLJ7-F1
#
_entry.id   AF-A0A8C5CLJ7-F1
#
_cell.length_a   1.000
_cell.length_b   1.000
_cell.length_c   1.000
_cell.angle_alpha   90.00
_cell.angle_beta   90.00
_cell.angle_gamma   90.00
#
_symmetry.space_group_name_H-M   'P 1'
#
loop_
_entity.id
_entity.type
_entity.pdbx_description
1 polymer ?
#
loop_
_entity_poly.entity_id
_entity_poly.type
_entity_poly.pdbx_seq_one_letter_code
_entity_poly.pdbx_strand_id
1 'polypeptide(L)'
;IMQKGLWLVFSTGVNCEQLTQPESLTVRPGQPLTIRCQVSYSVSSYYTHWIRQPDGKGLEWIGGISTGWKGLKGSLSSKFSLAVDGSSNTVTLQSQNMQPGDSAVYYCARESQCYKLL
;
A
#
# COMPACT_ATOMS: atom_id res chain seq x y z
N ILE A 1 -10.26 -16.76 46.90
CA ILE A 1 -9.17 -16.58 47.89
C ILE A 1 -7.98 -17.34 47.31
N MET A 2 -7.28 -16.69 46.37
CA MET A 2 -5.87 -16.23 46.47
C MET A 2 -4.86 -17.38 46.33
N GLN A 3 -3.75 -17.33 45.57
CA GLN A 3 -3.10 -16.43 44.60
C GLN A 3 -1.73 -17.15 44.34
N LYS A 4 -1.13 -17.28 43.15
CA LYS A 4 -0.19 -16.34 42.49
C LYS A 4 0.54 -17.13 41.40
N GLY A 5 0.62 -16.56 40.20
CA GLY A 5 1.47 -17.03 39.11
C GLY A 5 1.56 -15.91 38.09
N LEU A 6 2.22 -14.82 38.48
CA LEU A 6 2.42 -13.65 37.64
C LEU A 6 3.49 -13.99 36.59
N TRP A 7 3.05 -14.43 35.41
CA TRP A 7 3.90 -14.52 34.24
C TRP A 7 3.98 -13.13 33.59
N LEU A 8 4.90 -12.29 34.07
CA LEU A 8 5.29 -11.10 33.31
C LEU A 8 6.22 -11.53 32.18
N VAL A 9 5.64 -11.94 31.06
CA VAL A 9 6.37 -12.03 29.80
C VAL A 9 6.46 -10.62 29.23
N PHE A 10 7.58 -9.93 29.50
CA PHE A 10 7.91 -8.71 28.78
C PHE A 10 8.39 -9.10 27.39
N SER A 11 7.45 -9.29 26.45
CA SER A 11 7.80 -9.37 25.04
C SER A 11 8.14 -7.94 24.59
N THR A 12 9.43 -7.64 24.45
CA THR A 12 9.86 -6.54 23.58
C THR A 12 9.65 -7.00 22.14
N GLY A 13 8.39 -7.10 21.73
CA GLY A 13 8.01 -7.60 20.42
C GLY A 13 8.40 -6.59 19.35
N VAL A 14 9.07 -7.07 18.29
CA VAL A 14 9.14 -6.34 17.02
C VAL A 14 7.71 -6.26 16.49
N ASN A 15 7.19 -5.06 16.31
CA ASN A 15 5.85 -4.86 15.75
C ASN A 15 5.97 -4.90 14.22
N CYS A 16 5.57 -6.03 13.62
CA CYS A 16 5.56 -6.19 12.18
C CYS A 16 4.29 -5.59 11.60
N GLU A 17 4.43 -4.73 10.59
CA GLU A 17 3.29 -4.27 9.82
C GLU A 17 3.11 -5.12 8.57
N GLN A 18 1.87 -5.49 8.31
CA GLN A 18 1.51 -6.35 7.21
C GLN A 18 0.79 -5.53 6.14
N LEU A 19 1.23 -5.69 4.89
CA LEU A 19 0.60 -5.15 3.70
C LEU A 19 0.22 -6.34 2.81
N THR A 20 -1.08 -6.54 2.60
CA THR A 20 -1.61 -7.70 1.87
C THR A 20 -2.27 -7.23 0.58
N GLN A 21 -1.77 -7.71 -0.56
CA GLN A 21 -2.33 -7.48 -1.89
C GLN A 21 -2.34 -8.79 -2.69
N PRO A 22 -3.10 -8.89 -3.79
CA PRO A 22 -3.08 -10.08 -4.64
C PRO A 22 -1.67 -10.39 -5.18
N GLU A 23 -1.33 -11.67 -5.29
CA GLU A 23 -0.02 -12.09 -5.82
C GLU A 23 0.14 -11.76 -7.31
N SER A 24 -0.92 -11.94 -8.08
CA SER A 24 -0.95 -11.63 -9.50
C SER A 24 -2.36 -11.27 -9.96
N LEU A 25 -2.43 -10.43 -11.00
CA LEU A 25 -3.67 -10.05 -11.66
C LEU A 25 -3.43 -10.04 -13.17
N THR A 26 -4.26 -10.75 -13.91
CA THR A 26 -4.24 -10.74 -15.38
C THR A 26 -5.48 -10.03 -15.89
N VAL A 27 -5.27 -8.97 -16.68
CA VAL A 27 -6.34 -8.17 -17.28
C VAL A 27 -6.11 -8.07 -18.79
N ARG A 28 -7.20 -8.01 -19.56
CA ARG A 28 -7.11 -7.82 -21.01
C ARG A 28 -6.85 -6.33 -21.33
N PRO A 29 -6.21 -6.02 -22.48
CA PRO A 29 -6.11 -4.65 -22.94
C PRO A 29 -7.49 -3.97 -23.02
N GLY A 30 -7.57 -2.69 -22.64
CA GLY A 30 -8.82 -1.95 -22.58
C GLY A 30 -9.63 -2.13 -21.29
N GLN A 31 -9.32 -3.15 -20.48
CA GLN A 31 -10.07 -3.42 -19.25
C GLN A 31 -9.56 -2.60 -18.06
N PRO A 32 -10.42 -2.33 -17.06
CA PRO A 32 -10.00 -1.69 -15.84
C PRO A 32 -9.14 -2.63 -14.97
N LEU A 33 -8.24 -2.03 -14.20
CA LEU A 33 -7.49 -2.68 -13.13
C LEU A 33 -7.95 -2.11 -11.79
N THR A 34 -8.06 -2.98 -10.78
CA THR A 34 -8.25 -2.58 -9.38
C THR A 34 -7.40 -3.47 -8.50
N ILE A 35 -6.38 -2.89 -7.87
CA ILE A 35 -5.54 -3.58 -6.88
C ILE A 35 -5.89 -3.05 -5.50
N ARG A 36 -6.25 -3.95 -4.58
CA ARG A 36 -6.50 -3.62 -3.17
C ARG A 36 -5.31 -4.04 -2.33
N CYS A 37 -4.92 -3.17 -1.42
CA CYS A 37 -3.90 -3.41 -0.41
C CYS A 37 -4.52 -3.19 0.97
N GLN A 38 -4.67 -4.26 1.75
CA GLN A 38 -5.10 -4.16 3.14
C GLN A 38 -3.87 -4.03 4.02
N VAL A 39 -3.85 -3.02 4.88
CA VAL A 39 -2.72 -2.74 5.78
C VAL A 39 -3.12 -2.96 7.24
N SER A 40 -2.18 -3.43 8.06
CA SER A 40 -2.42 -3.70 9.49
C SER A 40 -2.41 -2.44 10.36
N TYR A 41 -1.95 -1.30 9.83
CA TYR A 41 -1.93 -0.01 10.51
C TYR A 41 -3.15 0.86 10.13
N SER A 42 -3.41 1.91 10.91
CA SER A 42 -4.46 2.86 10.56
C SER A 42 -4.03 3.77 9.41
N VAL A 43 -4.76 3.71 8.30
CA VAL A 43 -4.59 4.63 7.15
C VAL A 43 -4.97 6.08 7.45
N SER A 44 -5.46 6.36 8.68
CA SER A 44 -5.64 7.72 9.19
C SER A 44 -4.36 8.33 9.74
N SER A 45 -3.42 7.48 10.20
CA SER A 45 -2.19 7.90 10.85
C SER A 45 -0.98 7.86 9.91
N TYR A 46 -1.04 7.04 8.86
CA TYR A 46 0.09 6.82 7.95
C TYR A 46 -0.33 6.85 6.49
N TYR A 47 0.57 7.32 5.65
CA TYR A 47 0.44 7.26 4.20
C TYR A 47 0.81 5.88 3.67
N THR A 48 0.08 5.45 2.65
CA THR A 48 0.40 4.25 1.88
C THR A 48 0.63 4.65 0.44
N HIS A 49 1.71 4.14 -0.15
CA HIS A 49 2.16 4.46 -1.49
C HIS A 49 1.92 3.30 -2.44
N TRP A 50 1.70 3.66 -3.70
CA TRP A 50 1.72 2.73 -4.83
C TRP A 50 2.94 3.03 -5.70
N ILE A 51 3.69 1.97 -5.99
CA ILE A 51 4.90 2.00 -6.81
C ILE A 51 4.72 0.91 -7.88
N ARG A 52 5.16 1.16 -9.11
CA ARG A 52 5.24 0.13 -10.14
C ARG A 52 6.65 -0.07 -10.63
N GLN A 53 6.96 -1.27 -11.08
CA GLN A 53 8.20 -1.63 -11.73
C GLN A 53 7.90 -2.27 -13.09
N PRO A 54 7.95 -1.51 -14.19
CA PRO A 54 7.89 -2.08 -15.52
C PRO A 54 9.12 -2.95 -15.79
N ASP A 55 8.97 -3.96 -16.64
CA ASP A 55 10.08 -4.85 -17.02
C ASP A 55 11.27 -4.05 -17.58
N GLY A 56 12.46 -4.34 -17.07
CA GLY A 56 13.70 -3.67 -17.45
C GLY A 56 13.82 -2.21 -17.01
N LYS A 57 12.92 -1.70 -16.16
CA LYS A 57 12.94 -0.32 -15.64
C LYS A 57 13.08 -0.27 -14.12
N GLY A 58 13.49 0.89 -13.63
CA GLY A 58 13.51 1.19 -12.20
C GLY A 58 12.11 1.36 -11.60
N LEU A 59 12.05 1.46 -10.27
CA LEU A 59 10.82 1.76 -9.55
C LEU A 59 10.27 3.14 -9.95
N GLU A 60 8.98 3.19 -10.26
CA GLU A 60 8.25 4.41 -10.56
C GLU A 60 7.15 4.61 -9.51
N TRP A 61 7.26 5.69 -8.74
CA TRP A 61 6.22 6.09 -7.79
C TRP A 61 4.96 6.56 -8.54
N ILE A 62 3.81 5.98 -8.21
CA ILE A 62 2.51 6.35 -8.78
C ILE A 62 1.86 7.44 -7.94
N GLY A 63 1.82 7.24 -6.63
CA GLY A 63 1.14 8.14 -5.70
C GLY A 63 1.14 7.63 -4.27
N GLY A 64 0.58 8.41 -3.36
CA GLY A 64 0.32 8.03 -1.98
C GLY A 64 -1.01 8.55 -1.48
N ILE A 65 -1.58 7.88 -0.49
CA ILE A 65 -2.89 8.23 0.06
C ILE A 65 -3.01 7.81 1.54
N SER A 66 -3.77 8.60 2.28
CA SER A 66 -4.30 8.38 3.62
C SER A 66 -5.72 8.94 3.67
N THR A 67 -6.41 8.84 4.80
CA THR A 67 -7.75 9.46 4.92
C THR A 67 -7.73 10.99 4.79
N GLY A 68 -6.61 11.65 5.11
CA GLY A 68 -6.49 13.11 5.12
C GLY A 68 -5.67 13.71 3.98
N TRP A 69 -5.01 12.87 3.17
CA TRP A 69 -4.10 13.35 2.11
C TRP A 69 -4.06 12.38 0.94
N LYS A 70 -3.88 12.94 -0.26
CA LYS A 70 -3.70 12.21 -1.51
C LYS A 70 -2.72 12.95 -2.40
N GLY A 71 -1.68 12.25 -2.84
CA GLY A 71 -0.72 12.72 -3.83
C GLY A 71 -0.61 11.73 -4.99
N LEU A 72 -0.50 12.25 -6.21
CA LEU A 72 -0.39 11.44 -7.41
C LEU A 72 0.67 12.06 -8.33
N LYS A 73 1.49 11.24 -8.97
CA LYS A 73 2.49 11.71 -9.93
C LYS A 73 1.78 12.33 -11.14
N GLY A 74 2.10 13.58 -11.46
CA GLY A 74 1.42 14.33 -12.52
C GLY A 74 1.35 13.59 -13.85
N SER A 75 2.47 12.98 -14.28
CA SER A 75 2.56 12.22 -15.54
C SER A 75 1.70 10.95 -15.57
N LEU A 76 1.20 10.49 -14.42
CA LEU A 76 0.40 9.27 -14.27
C LEU A 76 -1.04 9.57 -13.86
N SER A 77 -1.39 10.84 -13.68
CA SER A 77 -2.69 11.26 -13.14
C SER A 77 -3.88 10.99 -14.06
N SER A 78 -3.65 10.93 -15.37
CA SER A 78 -4.66 10.52 -16.35
C SER A 78 -4.89 9.01 -16.40
N LYS A 79 -3.95 8.22 -15.85
CA LYS A 79 -3.94 6.76 -15.97
C LYS A 79 -4.41 6.04 -14.73
N PHE A 80 -4.02 6.54 -13.56
CA PHE A 80 -4.28 5.90 -12.29
C PHE A 80 -5.10 6.80 -11.36
N SER A 81 -5.88 6.18 -10.50
CA SER A 81 -6.53 6.84 -9.37
C SER A 81 -6.31 6.03 -8.09
N LEU A 82 -6.33 6.74 -6.96
CA LEU A 82 -6.19 6.16 -5.63
C LEU A 82 -7.47 6.35 -4.83
N ALA A 83 -7.84 5.32 -4.08
CA ALA A 83 -8.92 5.35 -3.10
C ALA A 83 -8.47 4.75 -1.77
N VAL A 84 -9.10 5.19 -0.68
CA VAL A 84 -8.83 4.72 0.69
C VAL A 84 -10.15 4.43 1.39
N ASP A 85 -10.21 3.32 2.09
CA ASP A 85 -11.28 2.95 3.01
C ASP A 85 -10.69 2.86 4.43
N GLY A 86 -11.02 3.86 5.25
CA GLY A 86 -10.55 3.95 6.63
C GLY A 86 -11.18 2.92 7.58
N SER A 87 -12.31 2.32 7.21
CA SER A 87 -12.98 1.32 8.05
C SER A 87 -12.28 -0.04 8.01
N SER A 88 -11.73 -0.39 6.84
CA SER A 88 -11.05 -1.66 6.58
C SER A 88 -9.52 -1.52 6.49
N ASN A 89 -9.00 -0.30 6.63
CA ASN A 89 -7.59 0.05 6.34
C ASN A 89 -7.16 -0.47 4.96
N THR A 90 -7.98 -0.23 3.94
CA THR A 90 -7.71 -0.68 2.58
C THR A 90 -7.36 0.50 1.69
N VAL A 91 -6.26 0.39 0.97
CA VAL A 91 -5.83 1.35 -0.04
C VAL A 91 -5.91 0.70 -1.41
N THR A 92 -6.52 1.40 -2.37
CA THR A 92 -6.84 0.85 -3.69
C THR A 92 -6.18 1.66 -4.79
N LEU A 93 -5.48 0.99 -5.71
CA LEU A 93 -5.03 1.54 -6.99
C LEU A 93 -6.00 1.12 -8.09
N GLN A 94 -6.45 2.08 -8.90
CA GLN A 94 -7.35 1.82 -10.01
C GLN A 94 -6.80 2.39 -11.31
N SER A 95 -7.10 1.74 -12.43
CA SER A 95 -6.93 2.27 -13.78
C SER A 95 -8.14 1.87 -14.62
N GLN A 96 -8.61 2.76 -15.50
CA GLN A 96 -9.80 2.48 -16.32
C GLN A 96 -9.49 1.74 -17.62
N ASN A 97 -8.26 1.84 -18.12
CA ASN A 97 -7.90 1.35 -19.44
C ASN A 97 -6.46 0.82 -19.42
N MET A 98 -6.28 -0.45 -19.09
CA MET A 98 -4.95 -1.08 -19.10
C MET A 98 -4.46 -1.36 -20.51
N GLN A 99 -3.18 -1.10 -20.77
CA GLN A 99 -2.53 -1.40 -22.03
C GLN A 99 -1.34 -2.35 -21.79
N PRO A 100 -0.88 -3.08 -22.82
CA PRO A 100 0.28 -3.98 -22.67
C PRO A 100 1.52 -3.29 -22.09
N GLY A 101 1.75 -2.02 -22.43
CA GLY A 101 2.85 -1.22 -21.90
C GLY A 101 2.73 -0.81 -20.43
N ASP A 102 1.61 -1.10 -19.78
CA ASP A 102 1.41 -0.89 -18.34
C ASP A 102 1.75 -2.12 -17.51
N SER A 103 2.08 -3.25 -18.15
CA SER A 103 2.50 -4.46 -17.43
C SER A 103 3.73 -4.16 -16.56
N ALA A 104 3.60 -4.46 -15.27
CA ALA A 104 4.59 -4.16 -14.25
C ALA A 104 4.30 -4.98 -12.99
N VAL A 105 5.30 -5.07 -12.12
CA VAL A 105 5.05 -5.46 -10.72
C VAL A 105 4.55 -4.22 -9.97
N TYR A 106 3.46 -4.36 -9.24
CA TYR A 106 2.86 -3.29 -8.44
C TYR A 106 3.08 -3.55 -6.96
N TYR A 107 3.58 -2.54 -6.26
CA TYR A 107 3.88 -2.60 -4.84
C TYR A 107 3.03 -1.57 -4.10
N CYS A 108 2.27 -2.08 -3.14
CA CYS A 108 1.79 -1.27 -2.03
C CYS A 108 2.91 -1.18 -0.99
N ALA A 109 3.26 0.03 -0.58
CA ALA A 109 4.38 0.27 0.33
C ALA A 109 4.03 1.32 1.37
N ARG A 110 4.48 1.12 2.61
CA ARG A 110 4.47 2.18 3.62
C ARG A 110 5.74 3.02 3.49
N GLU A 111 5.64 4.31 3.80
CA GLU A 111 6.83 5.14 3.97
C GLU A 111 7.75 4.53 5.04
N SER A 112 9.03 4.38 4.70
CA SER A 112 10.03 3.84 5.63
C SER A 112 10.12 4.73 6.87
N GLN A 113 9.83 4.16 8.04
CA GLN A 113 10.08 4.80 9.35
C GLN A 113 11.59 4.75 9.67
N CYS A 114 12.46 5.19 8.76
CA CYS A 114 13.78 5.60 9.20
C CYS A 114 13.57 6.95 9.88
N TYR A 115 13.63 6.97 11.22
CA TYR A 115 13.85 8.23 11.93
C TYR A 115 15.07 8.87 11.26
N LYS A 116 14.86 9.96 10.52
CA LYS A 116 15.96 10.86 10.21
C LYS A 116 16.45 11.33 11.57
N LEU A 117 17.54 10.74 12.05
CA LEU A 117 18.40 11.36 13.03
C LEU A 117 18.96 12.60 12.32
N LEU A 118 18.19 13.69 12.37
CA LEU A 118 18.73 15.04 12.22
C LEU A 118 19.47 15.38 13.50
#